data_AF-A0A1N7K513-F1
#
_entry.id   AF-A0A1N7K513-F1
#
_cell.length_a   1.000
_cell.length_b   1.000
_cell.length_c   1.000
_cell.angle_alpha   90.00
_cell.angle_beta   90.00
_cell.angle_gamma   90.00
#
_symmetry.space_group_name_H-M   'P 1'
#
loop_
_entity.id
_entity.type
_entity.pdbx_description
1 polymer ?
#
loop_
_entity_poly.entity_id
_entity_poly.type
_entity_poly.pdbx_seq_one_letter_code
_entity_poly.pdbx_strand_id
1 'polypeptide(L)'
;MTLASIQLSQAKLVARVDGDDEDAALMQMLEAAQGDVLAAANYTAPEDGALPDDLAFAIYDQCSMLYDNRGGATERDRPLGLSLAASRICARYRGVSLGEVPE
;
A
#
# COMPACT_ATOMS: atom_id res chain seq x y z
N MET A 1 20.70 8.61 -1.83
CA MET A 1 19.59 7.86 -1.21
C MET A 1 18.84 7.16 -2.34
N THR A 2 18.65 5.85 -2.28
CA THR A 2 17.93 5.09 -3.32
C THR A 2 16.42 5.21 -3.12
N LEU A 3 15.61 4.98 -4.17
CA LEU A 3 14.15 5.00 -4.06
C LEU A 3 13.66 4.06 -2.95
N ALA A 4 14.19 2.83 -2.91
CA ALA A 4 13.90 1.85 -1.87
C ALA A 4 14.22 2.37 -0.46
N SER A 5 15.38 3.02 -0.26
CA SER A 5 15.71 3.59 1.06
C SER A 5 14.78 4.75 1.46
N ILE A 6 14.30 5.54 0.50
CA ILE A 6 13.31 6.61 0.76
C ILE A 6 11.97 5.98 1.17
N GLN A 7 11.49 5.01 0.40
CA GLN A 7 10.22 4.35 0.65
C GLN A 7 10.22 3.61 2.00
N LEU A 8 11.32 2.94 2.36
CA LEU A 8 11.48 2.31 3.66
C LEU A 8 11.46 3.34 4.79
N SER A 9 12.18 4.46 4.66
CA SER A 9 12.13 5.54 5.66
C SER A 9 10.70 6.09 5.83
N GLN A 10 9.95 6.27 4.75
CA GLN A 10 8.56 6.72 4.83
C GLN A 10 7.64 5.67 5.49
N ALA A 11 7.79 4.39 5.13
CA ALA A 11 7.03 3.31 5.73
C ALA A 11 7.25 3.22 7.25
N LYS A 12 8.52 3.35 7.70
CA LYS A 12 8.89 3.39 9.11
C LYS A 12 8.23 4.55 9.86
N LEU A 13 8.18 5.74 9.24
CA LEU A 13 7.51 6.90 9.84
C LEU A 13 6.00 6.66 10.03
N VAL A 14 5.32 6.06 9.05
CA VAL A 14 3.88 5.77 9.14
C VAL A 14 3.59 4.64 10.13
N ALA A 15 4.43 3.61 10.16
CA ALA A 15 4.32 2.46 11.09
C ALA A 15 4.87 2.75 12.50
N ARG A 16 5.47 3.92 12.72
CA ARG A 16 6.11 4.33 13.99
C ARG A 16 7.20 3.35 14.45
N VAL A 17 8.04 2.94 13.51
CA VAL A 17 9.17 2.03 13.74
C VAL A 17 10.47 2.82 13.74
N ASP A 18 11.10 2.91 14.91
CA ASP A 18 12.33 3.69 15.08
C ASP A 18 13.62 2.87 14.84
N GLY A 19 13.57 1.54 15.03
CA GLY A 19 14.72 0.63 14.90
C GLY A 19 14.84 -0.02 13.53
N ASP A 20 15.98 -0.66 13.25
CA ASP A 20 16.29 -1.27 11.94
C ASP A 20 16.09 -2.80 11.92
N ASP A 21 15.79 -3.41 13.06
CA ASP A 21 15.64 -4.87 13.21
C ASP A 21 14.53 -5.46 12.31
N GLU A 22 13.58 -4.62 11.90
CA GLU A 22 12.40 -5.03 11.12
C GLU A 22 12.42 -4.50 9.67
N ASP A 23 13.51 -3.89 9.22
CA ASP A 23 13.64 -3.31 7.88
C ASP A 23 13.32 -4.34 6.78
N ALA A 24 13.82 -5.57 6.93
CA ALA A 24 13.56 -6.64 5.97
C ALA A 24 12.06 -7.02 5.91
N ALA A 25 11.39 -7.07 7.06
CA ALA A 25 9.97 -7.39 7.14
C ALA A 25 9.11 -6.24 6.59
N LEU A 26 9.45 -4.99 6.92
CA LEU A 26 8.78 -3.81 6.39
C LEU A 26 8.93 -3.69 4.87
N MET A 27 10.10 -4.03 4.31
CA MET A 27 10.29 -4.08 2.85
C MET A 27 9.35 -5.09 2.18
N GLN A 28 9.20 -6.29 2.77
CA GLN A 28 8.25 -7.29 2.24
C GLN A 28 6.80 -6.82 2.32
N MET A 29 6.42 -6.16 3.43
CA MET A 29 5.07 -5.61 3.59
C MET A 29 4.82 -4.44 2.63
N LEU A 30 5.85 -3.64 2.33
CA LEU A 30 5.78 -2.55 1.38
C LEU A 30 5.56 -3.04 -0.05
N GLU A 31 6.28 -4.10 -0.46
CA GLU A 31 6.07 -4.76 -1.75
C GLU A 31 4.66 -5.34 -1.86
N ALA A 32 4.16 -6.00 -0.81
CA ALA A 32 2.80 -6.52 -0.76
C ALA A 32 1.75 -5.39 -0.85
N ALA A 33 1.93 -4.32 -0.06
CA ALA A 33 1.06 -3.15 -0.09
C ALA A 33 1.05 -2.46 -1.45
N GLN A 34 2.19 -2.35 -2.12
CA GLN A 34 2.28 -1.82 -3.47
C GLN A 34 1.48 -2.68 -4.45
N GLY A 35 1.62 -4.01 -4.40
CA GLY A 35 0.83 -4.93 -5.22
C GLY A 35 -0.68 -4.74 -5.03
N ASP A 36 -1.13 -4.74 -3.76
CA ASP A 36 -2.55 -4.60 -3.41
C ASP A 36 -3.14 -3.26 -3.88
N VAL A 37 -2.44 -2.16 -3.61
CA VAL A 37 -2.92 -0.80 -3.93
C VAL A 37 -2.95 -0.58 -5.44
N LEU A 38 -1.89 -0.95 -6.16
CA LEU A 38 -1.82 -0.73 -7.61
C LEU A 38 -2.85 -1.59 -8.36
N ALA A 39 -3.04 -2.85 -7.93
CA ALA A 39 -4.07 -3.71 -8.48
C ALA A 39 -5.47 -3.13 -8.23
N ALA A 40 -5.76 -2.67 -7.02
CA ALA A 40 -7.05 -2.09 -6.67
C ALA A 40 -7.32 -0.74 -7.38
N ALA A 41 -6.29 0.07 -7.56
CA ALA A 41 -6.34 1.32 -8.30
C ALA A 41 -6.43 1.11 -9.82
N ASN A 42 -6.18 -0.11 -10.32
CA ASN A 42 -5.95 -0.41 -11.73
C ASN A 42 -4.88 0.53 -12.35
N TYR A 43 -3.80 0.73 -11.61
CA TYR A 43 -2.72 1.64 -11.97
C TYR A 43 -1.44 0.87 -12.29
N THR A 44 -0.89 1.09 -13.50
CA THR A 44 0.40 0.54 -13.89
C THR A 44 1.51 1.44 -13.39
N ALA A 45 2.41 0.92 -12.55
CA ALA A 45 3.56 1.67 -12.09
C ALA A 45 4.50 2.04 -13.27
N PRO A 46 5.03 3.27 -13.30
CA PRO A 46 6.04 3.65 -14.29
C PRO A 46 7.37 2.95 -14.01
N GLU A 47 8.21 2.81 -15.04
CA GLU A 47 9.51 2.13 -14.94
C GLU A 47 10.48 2.80 -13.95
N ASP A 48 10.34 4.11 -13.75
CA ASP A 48 11.15 4.89 -12.80
C ASP A 48 10.64 4.80 -11.35
N GLY A 49 9.48 4.15 -11.12
CA GLY A 49 8.86 3.99 -9.82
C GLY A 49 8.25 5.26 -9.21
N ALA A 50 8.16 6.36 -9.98
CA ALA A 50 7.60 7.62 -9.50
C ALA A 50 6.06 7.57 -9.48
N LEU A 51 5.47 7.23 -8.32
CA LEU A 51 4.03 7.23 -8.13
C LEU A 51 3.48 8.62 -7.77
N PRO A 52 2.22 8.92 -8.13
CA PRO A 52 1.50 10.05 -7.54
C PRO A 52 1.53 10.02 -6.00
N ASP A 53 1.64 11.20 -5.38
CA ASP A 53 1.81 11.33 -3.93
C ASP A 53 0.71 10.64 -3.11
N ASP A 54 -0.53 10.69 -3.60
CA ASP A 54 -1.65 10.05 -2.92
C ASP A 54 -1.62 8.52 -3.03
N LEU A 55 -1.22 7.94 -4.17
CA LEU A 55 -0.97 6.50 -4.29
C LEU A 55 0.21 6.06 -3.43
N ALA A 56 1.28 6.83 -3.37
CA ALA A 56 2.39 6.56 -2.46
C ALA A 56 1.90 6.54 -1.00
N PHE A 57 1.08 7.52 -0.61
CA PHE A 57 0.46 7.54 0.73
C PHE A 57 -0.43 6.32 0.99
N ALA A 58 -1.25 5.92 0.01
CA ALA A 58 -2.08 4.72 0.13
C ALA A 58 -1.26 3.45 0.38
N ILE A 59 -0.10 3.33 -0.27
CA ILE A 59 0.83 2.21 -0.07
C ILE A 59 1.41 2.22 1.34
N TYR A 60 1.85 3.37 1.85
CA TYR A 60 2.41 3.45 3.21
C TYR A 60 1.37 3.18 4.30
N ASP A 61 0.15 3.68 4.12
CA ASP A 61 -0.96 3.41 5.02
C ASP A 61 -1.36 1.92 5.01
N GLN A 62 -1.41 1.30 3.83
CA GLN A 62 -1.64 -0.14 3.69
C GLN A 62 -0.51 -0.96 4.34
N CYS A 63 0.75 -0.56 4.14
CA CYS A 63 1.91 -1.19 4.75
C CYS A 63 1.85 -1.13 6.29
N SER A 64 1.51 0.04 6.85
CA SER A 64 1.33 0.22 8.29
C SER A 64 0.21 -0.67 8.85
N MET A 65 -0.93 -0.76 8.15
CA MET A 65 -2.00 -1.68 8.53
C MET A 65 -1.55 -3.15 8.50
N LEU A 66 -0.76 -3.57 7.51
CA LEU A 66 -0.23 -4.94 7.45
C LEU A 66 0.72 -5.22 8.62
N TYR A 67 1.55 -4.24 8.96
CA TYR A 67 2.49 -4.31 10.07
C TYR A 67 1.77 -4.44 11.43
N ASP A 68 0.78 -3.59 11.71
CA ASP A 68 0.04 -3.63 12.97
C ASP A 68 -0.73 -4.95 13.16
N ASN A 69 -1.22 -5.54 12.07
CA ASN A 69 -2.02 -6.76 12.10
C ASN A 69 -1.21 -8.07 12.07
N ARG A 70 0.13 -8.00 12.24
CA ARG A 70 1.02 -9.17 12.22
C ARG A 70 0.80 -10.19 13.34
N GLY A 71 0.25 -9.76 14.48
CA GLY A 71 0.45 -10.44 15.77
C GLY A 71 -0.77 -11.01 16.50
N GLY A 72 -1.97 -11.04 15.93
CA GLY A 72 -3.14 -11.43 16.73
C GLY A 72 -4.42 -11.79 15.99
N ALA A 73 -4.43 -11.73 14.66
CA ALA A 73 -5.61 -12.12 13.92
C ALA A 73 -5.59 -13.63 13.66
N THR A 74 -6.56 -14.36 14.20
CA THR A 74 -6.99 -15.58 13.50
C THR A 74 -7.35 -15.20 12.06
N GLU A 75 -7.36 -16.12 11.08
CA GLU A 75 -7.81 -15.80 9.71
C GLU A 75 -9.15 -15.02 9.66
N ARG A 76 -9.98 -15.11 10.71
CA ARG A 76 -11.23 -14.38 10.87
C ARG A 76 -11.10 -12.90 11.25
N ASP A 77 -10.03 -12.50 11.96
CA ASP A 77 -9.89 -11.14 12.50
C ASP A 77 -8.96 -10.27 11.64
N ARG A 78 -8.35 -10.86 10.61
CA ARG A 78 -7.47 -10.12 9.70
C ARG A 78 -8.35 -9.21 8.86
N PRO A 79 -8.09 -7.88 8.81
CA PRO A 79 -8.82 -7.01 7.89
C PRO A 79 -8.62 -7.52 6.46
N LEU A 80 -9.74 -7.94 5.84
CA LEU A 80 -9.76 -8.38 4.46
C LEU A 80 -9.87 -7.14 3.57
N GLY A 81 -8.81 -6.84 2.83
CA GLY A 81 -8.78 -5.79 1.83
C GLY A 81 -7.87 -4.62 2.19
N LEU A 82 -8.08 -3.51 1.48
CA LEU A 82 -7.35 -2.27 1.69
C LEU A 82 -7.77 -1.58 2.98
N SER A 83 -6.85 -0.81 3.55
CA SER A 83 -7.21 0.18 4.57
C SER A 83 -8.29 1.13 4.05
N LEU A 84 -9.01 1.79 4.95
CA LEU A 84 -10.07 2.71 4.56
C LEU A 84 -9.52 3.91 3.76
N ALA A 85 -8.33 4.40 4.09
CA ALA A 85 -7.70 5.51 3.37
C ALA A 85 -7.24 5.05 1.98
N ALA A 86 -6.55 3.92 1.88
CA ALA A 86 -6.12 3.34 0.61
C ALA A 86 -7.32 3.06 -0.30
N SER A 87 -8.41 2.51 0.23
CA SER A 87 -9.66 2.27 -0.51
C SER A 87 -10.21 3.55 -1.15
N ARG A 88 -10.26 4.66 -0.39
CA ARG A 88 -10.77 5.96 -0.88
C ARG A 88 -9.88 6.58 -1.94
N ILE A 89 -8.57 6.38 -1.83
CA ILE A 89 -7.60 6.87 -2.80
C ILE A 89 -7.72 6.07 -4.10
N CYS A 90 -7.70 4.74 -4.01
CA CYS A 90 -7.82 3.84 -5.17
C CYS A 90 -9.11 4.08 -5.97
N ALA A 91 -10.22 4.40 -5.29
CA ALA A 91 -11.49 4.70 -5.94
C ALA A 91 -11.43 5.87 -6.94
N ARG A 92 -10.49 6.83 -6.77
CA ARG A 92 -10.29 7.93 -7.72
C ARG A 92 -9.60 7.49 -9.01
N TYR A 93 -8.80 6.43 -8.96
CA TYR A 93 -8.02 5.93 -10.08
C TYR A 93 -8.77 4.93 -10.95
N ARG A 94 -9.54 4.03 -10.32
CA ARG A 94 -10.26 2.96 -11.03
C ARG A 94 -11.40 3.48 -11.91
N GLY A 95 -11.88 4.69 -11.65
CA GLY A 95 -13.10 5.23 -12.26
C GLY A 95 -14.34 4.42 -11.87
N VAL A 96 -15.53 5.03 -11.99
CA VAL A 96 -16.79 4.31 -11.86
C VAL A 96 -17.24 3.93 -13.27
N SER A 97 -17.27 2.63 -13.59
CA SER A 97 -17.93 2.18 -14.82
C SER A 97 -19.42 2.47 -14.71
N LEU A 98 -20.00 3.09 -15.74
CA LEU A 98 -21.45 3.29 -15.86
C LEU A 98 -22.18 2.01 -16.30
N GLY A 99 -21.47 0.89 -16.49
CA GLY A 99 -22.05 -0.38 -16.94
C GLY A 99 -22.31 -0.43 -18.44
N GLU A 100 -21.71 0.47 -19.23
CA GLU A 100 -21.79 0.40 -20.69
C GLU A 100 -20.97 -0.80 -21.18
N VAL A 101 -21.65 -1.70 -21.89
CA VAL A 101 -21.02 -2.85 -22.56
C VAL A 101 -20.37 -2.32 -23.83
N PRO A 102 -19.07 -2.58 -24.09
CA PRO A 102 -18.44 -2.17 -25.35
C PRO A 102 -19.15 -2.89 -26.51
N GLU A 103 -19.56 -2.13 -27.55
CA GLU A 103 -20.03 -2.69 -28.83
C GLU A 103 -18.95 -3.46 -29.59
#